data_AF-A0A1E3G3I4-F1
#
_entry.id   AF-A0A1E3G3I4-F1
#
_cell.length_a   1.000
_cell.length_b   1.000
_cell.length_c   1.000
_cell.angle_alpha   90.00
_cell.angle_beta   90.00
_cell.angle_gamma   90.00
#
_symmetry.space_group_name_H-M   'P 1'
#
loop_
_entity.id
_entity.type
_entity.pdbx_description
1 polymer ?
#
loop_
_entity_poly.entity_id
_entity_poly.type
_entity_poly.pdbx_seq_one_letter_code
_entity_poly.pdbx_strand_id
1 'polypeptide(L)'
;MTETLNNLYERGVIERVDFIKADIKGYEKRMLCGGEKMIRKFKPKLVICYYQFAIITLETLIRIIRGFSKNYKLAINDKVLFAWNEDR
;
A
#
# COMPACT_ATOMS: atom_id res chain seq x y z
N MET A 1 -14.13 -7.02 -13.87
CA MET A 1 -12.83 -7.73 -13.85
C MET A 1 -11.95 -7.01 -12.84
N THR A 2 -11.25 -7.74 -11.97
CA THR A 2 -10.33 -7.17 -10.96
C THR A 2 -8.91 -7.57 -11.32
N GLU A 3 -7.94 -6.68 -11.09
CA GLU A 3 -6.53 -6.89 -11.43
C GLU A 3 -5.62 -6.53 -10.24
N THR A 4 -4.39 -7.03 -10.23
CA THR A 4 -3.40 -6.76 -9.18
C THR A 4 -2.27 -5.85 -9.68
N LEU A 5 -1.68 -5.06 -8.76
CA LEU A 5 -0.54 -4.20 -9.08
C LEU A 5 0.68 -5.00 -9.54
N ASN A 6 0.89 -6.20 -8.97
CA ASN A 6 1.96 -7.11 -9.40
C ASN A 6 1.75 -7.57 -10.85
N ASN A 7 0.53 -7.96 -11.24
CA ASN A 7 0.26 -8.39 -12.63
C ASN A 7 0.45 -7.24 -13.62
N LEU A 8 0.00 -6.03 -13.28
CA LEU A 8 0.22 -4.85 -14.12
C LEU A 8 1.71 -4.56 -14.30
N TYR A 9 2.49 -4.73 -13.24
CA TYR A 9 3.94 -4.60 -13.27
C TYR A 9 4.61 -5.70 -14.12
N GLU A 10 4.25 -6.96 -13.89
CA GLU A 10 4.83 -8.12 -14.59
C GLU A 10 4.50 -8.13 -16.09
N ARG A 11 3.34 -7.59 -16.48
CA ARG A 11 2.94 -7.43 -17.88
C ARG A 11 3.54 -6.20 -18.57
N GLY A 12 4.35 -5.41 -17.86
CA GLY A 12 4.95 -4.19 -18.39
C GLY A 12 3.96 -3.03 -18.62
N VAL A 13 2.74 -3.12 -18.07
CA VAL A 13 1.76 -2.03 -18.14
C VAL A 13 2.18 -0.88 -17.22
N ILE A 14 2.84 -1.21 -16.11
CA ILE A 14 3.45 -0.26 -15.18
C ILE A 14 4.93 -0.61 -15.07
N GLU A 15 5.82 0.30 -15.45
CA GLU A 15 7.26 0.04 -15.36
C GLU A 15 7.80 0.27 -13.94
N ARG A 16 7.25 1.26 -13.24
CA ARG A 16 7.70 1.71 -11.92
C ARG A 16 6.58 2.43 -11.17
N VAL A 17 6.59 2.30 -9.84
CA VAL A 17 5.70 3.05 -8.95
C VAL A 17 6.50 3.65 -7.81
N ASP A 18 6.48 4.98 -7.68
CA ASP A 18 7.14 5.71 -6.59
C ASP A 18 6.14 6.27 -5.56
N PHE A 19 4.85 6.30 -5.91
CA PHE A 19 3.78 6.81 -5.05
C PHE A 19 2.47 6.05 -5.29
N ILE A 20 1.76 5.71 -4.22
CA ILE A 20 0.44 5.09 -4.26
C ILE A 20 -0.49 5.88 -3.34
N LYS A 21 -1.58 6.41 -3.91
CA LYS A 21 -2.75 6.87 -3.15
C LYS A 21 -3.88 5.86 -3.31
N ALA A 22 -4.45 5.40 -2.21
CA ALA A 22 -5.51 4.40 -2.18
C ALA A 22 -6.69 4.87 -1.33
N ASP A 23 -7.83 5.07 -1.99
CA ASP A 23 -9.15 5.24 -1.37
C ASP A 23 -10.11 4.32 -2.12
N ILE A 24 -10.14 3.04 -1.72
CA ILE A 24 -10.82 1.97 -2.46
C ILE A 24 -11.85 1.24 -1.59
N LYS A 25 -12.32 1.92 -0.53
CA LYS A 25 -13.47 1.55 0.33
C LYS A 25 -13.47 0.08 0.78
N GLY A 26 -12.38 -0.40 1.37
CA GLY A 26 -12.30 -1.74 1.98
C GLY A 26 -11.46 -2.76 1.20
N TYR A 27 -10.96 -2.39 0.01
CA TYR A 27 -10.06 -3.22 -0.78
C TYR A 27 -8.57 -2.96 -0.50
N GLU A 28 -8.24 -2.11 0.47
CA GLU A 28 -6.87 -1.66 0.76
C GLU A 28 -5.94 -2.85 1.05
N LYS A 29 -6.37 -3.80 1.90
CA LYS A 29 -5.59 -5.03 2.15
C LYS A 29 -5.33 -5.81 0.87
N ARG A 30 -6.36 -5.99 0.03
CA ARG A 30 -6.23 -6.76 -1.22
C ARG A 30 -5.30 -6.06 -2.20
N MET A 31 -5.38 -4.74 -2.30
CA MET A 31 -4.46 -3.94 -3.12
C MET A 31 -3.02 -4.05 -2.63
N LEU A 32 -2.78 -3.92 -1.31
CA LEU A 32 -1.44 -4.07 -0.74
C LEU A 32 -0.86 -5.47 -0.96
N CYS A 33 -1.63 -6.53 -0.71
CA CYS A 33 -1.19 -7.91 -0.97
C CYS A 33 -0.96 -8.16 -2.47
N GLY A 34 -1.88 -7.68 -3.32
CA GLY A 34 -1.77 -7.78 -4.78
C GLY A 34 -0.63 -6.94 -5.37
N GLY A 35 -0.06 -6.01 -4.61
CA GLY A 35 1.12 -5.21 -4.98
C GLY A 35 2.38 -5.58 -4.24
N GLU A 36 2.42 -6.68 -3.47
CA GLU A 36 3.53 -6.97 -2.56
C GLU A 36 4.90 -6.96 -3.24
N LYS A 37 5.07 -7.68 -4.37
CA LYS A 37 6.36 -7.75 -5.07
C LYS A 37 6.81 -6.36 -5.52
N MET A 38 5.89 -5.61 -6.13
CA MET A 38 6.13 -4.26 -6.62
C MET A 38 6.45 -3.28 -5.47
N ILE A 39 5.67 -3.30 -4.39
CA ILE A 39 5.85 -2.42 -3.22
C ILE A 39 7.17 -2.73 -2.51
N ARG A 40 7.56 -4.01 -2.39
CA ARG A 40 8.87 -4.40 -1.83
C ARG A 40 10.02 -3.92 -2.71
N LYS A 41 9.87 -4.03 -4.04
CA LYS A 41 10.89 -3.64 -5.01
C LYS A 41 11.10 -2.13 -5.06
N PHE A 42 10.02 -1.37 -5.20
CA PHE A 42 10.10 0.07 -5.43
C PHE A 42 9.91 0.90 -4.16
N LYS A 43 9.48 0.30 -3.04
CA LYS A 43 9.28 1.01 -1.76
C LYS A 43 8.57 2.37 -1.92
N PRO A 44 7.44 2.45 -2.64
CA PRO A 44 6.78 3.72 -2.93
C PRO A 44 6.28 4.39 -1.66
N LYS A 45 6.12 5.71 -1.71
CA LYS A 45 5.35 6.44 -0.69
C LYS A 45 3.88 5.99 -0.78
N LEU A 46 3.26 5.71 0.36
CA LEU A 46 1.89 5.22 0.46
C LEU A 46 1.01 6.25 1.17
N VAL A 47 -0.18 6.48 0.63
CA VAL A 47 -1.26 7.26 1.25
C VAL A 47 -2.52 6.42 1.19
N ILE A 48 -2.96 5.89 2.33
CA ILE A 48 -4.04 4.90 2.41
C ILE A 48 -5.16 5.45 3.29
N CYS A 49 -6.33 5.66 2.70
CA CYS A 49 -7.54 5.98 3.45
C CYS A 49 -8.10 4.70 4.10
N TYR A 50 -8.45 4.76 5.38
CA TYR A 50 -9.11 3.67 6.10
C TYR A 50 -10.37 4.17 6.78
N TYR A 51 -11.48 3.43 6.64
CA TYR A 51 -12.77 3.80 7.20
C TYR A 51 -13.09 3.00 8.44
N GLN A 52 -13.74 3.62 9.43
CA GLN A 52 -14.08 2.96 10.70
C GLN A 52 -15.12 1.84 10.56
N PHE A 53 -15.91 1.86 9.48
CA PHE A 53 -16.85 0.77 9.12
C PHE A 53 -16.26 -0.23 8.11
N ALA A 54 -14.99 -0.04 7.70
CA ALA A 54 -14.34 -1.00 6.81
C ALA A 54 -13.90 -2.23 7.61
N ILE A 55 -13.85 -3.36 6.92
CA ILE A 55 -13.39 -4.65 7.45
C ILE A 55 -11.92 -4.58 7.92
N ILE A 56 -11.17 -3.58 7.45
CA ILE A 56 -9.74 -3.44 7.71
C ILE A 56 -9.45 -2.41 8.80
N THR A 57 -8.66 -2.80 9.80
CA THR A 57 -8.20 -1.92 10.86
C THR A 57 -6.89 -1.22 10.50
N LEU A 58 -6.64 -0.05 11.11
CA LEU A 58 -5.35 0.64 11.02
C LEU A 58 -4.19 -0.28 11.44
N GLU A 59 -4.36 -1.07 12.51
CA GLU A 59 -3.36 -2.03 12.97
C GLU A 59 -3.01 -3.06 11.87
N THR A 60 -4.01 -3.55 11.15
CA THR A 60 -3.81 -4.48 10.03
C THR A 60 -2.98 -3.85 8.92
N LEU A 61 -3.28 -2.59 8.56
CA LEU A 61 -2.52 -1.84 7.56
C LEU A 61 -1.06 -1.66 7.99
N ILE A 62 -0.83 -1.23 9.23
CA ILE A 62 0.50 -1.03 9.80
C ILE A 62 1.30 -2.35 9.77
N ARG A 63 0.68 -3.46 10.16
CA ARG A 63 1.32 -4.79 10.14
C ARG A 63 1.73 -5.20 8.73
N ILE A 64 0.86 -5.00 7.74
CA ILE A 64 1.15 -5.32 6.34
C ILE A 64 2.31 -4.46 5.82
N ILE A 65 2.26 -3.14 6.01
CA ILE A 65 3.29 -2.21 5.50
C ILE A 65 4.65 -2.50 6.12
N ARG A 66 4.71 -2.73 7.44
CA ARG A 66 5.95 -3.15 8.12
C ARG A 66 6.46 -4.51 7.65
N GLY A 67 5.55 -5.37 7.18
CA GLY A 67 5.89 -6.63 6.53
C GLY A 67 6.65 -6.44 5.21
N PHE A 68 6.39 -5.36 4.47
CA PHE A 68 7.11 -5.06 3.22
C PHE A 68 8.54 -4.58 3.47
N SER A 69 8.73 -3.72 4.46
CA SER A 69 10.05 -3.29 4.94
C SER A 69 9.92 -2.70 6.33
N LYS A 70 10.91 -2.98 7.19
CA LYS A 70 11.00 -2.39 8.53
C LYS A 70 11.32 -0.89 8.51
N ASN A 71 11.80 -0.37 7.37
CA ASN A 71 12.25 1.03 7.22
C ASN A 71 11.13 1.99 6.81
N TYR A 72 9.88 1.50 6.67
CA TYR A 72 8.74 2.39 6.50
C TYR A 72 8.46 3.18 7.78
N LYS A 73 8.55 4.49 7.69
CA LYS A 73 7.96 5.41 8.66
C LYS A 73 6.48 5.58 8.36
N LEU A 74 5.73 5.92 9.40
CA LEU A 74 4.28 5.99 9.39
C LEU A 74 3.84 7.28 10.06
N ALA A 75 2.86 7.96 9.47
CA ALA A 75 2.15 9.07 10.09
C ALA A 75 0.66 8.90 9.83
N ILE A 76 -0.16 9.36 10.76
CA ILE A 76 -1.62 9.24 10.67
C ILE A 76 -2.22 10.64 10.79
N ASN A 77 -3.12 10.97 9.88
CA ASN A 77 -3.95 12.16 9.99
C ASN A 77 -5.41 11.76 9.72
N ASP A 78 -6.26 11.90 10.73
CA ASP A 78 -7.66 11.45 10.73
C ASP A 78 -7.79 10.00 10.25
N LYS A 79 -8.33 9.79 9.05
CA LYS A 79 -8.59 8.48 8.42
C LYS A 79 -7.58 8.12 7.35
N VAL A 80 -6.42 8.77 7.36
CA VAL A 80 -5.37 8.58 6.34
C VAL A 80 -4.08 8.13 7.00
N LEU A 81 -3.58 6.99 6.54
CA LEU A 81 -2.25 6.47 6.87
C LEU A 81 -1.26 6.87 5.78
N PHE A 82 -0.24 7.61 6.17
CA PHE A 82 0.92 7.94 5.34
C PHE A 82 2.04 6.97 5.68
N ALA A 83 2.75 6.47 4.66
CA ALA A 83 3.95 5.69 4.83
C ALA A 83 5.03 6.09 3.82
N TRP A 84 6.28 6.19 4.26
CA TRP A 84 7.43 6.42 3.37
C TRP A 84 8.62 5.60 3.86
N ASN A 85 9.45 5.13 2.94
CA ASN A 85 10.59 4.29 3.28
C ASN A 85 11.86 5.14 3.33
N GLU A 86 12.60 5.12 4.44
CA GLU A 86 13.81 5.95 4.60
C GLU A 86 14.96 5.59 3.65
N ASP A 87 14.91 4.40 3.05
CA ASP A 87 15.90 3.99 2.06
C ASP A 87 15.71 4.70 0.69
N ARG A 88 14.73 5.61 0.57
CA ARG A 88 14.34 6.27 -0.69
C ARG A 88 13.82 7.70 -0.51
#